data_AF-A0A6L6QHL5-F1
#
_entry.id   AF-A0A6L6QHL5-F1
#
_cell.length_a   1.000
_cell.length_b   1.000
_cell.length_c   1.000
_cell.angle_alpha   90.00
_cell.angle_beta   90.00
_cell.angle_gamma   90.00
#
_symmetry.space_group_name_H-M   'P 1'
#
loop_
_entity.id
_entity.type
_entity.pdbx_description
1 polymer ?
#
loop_
_entity_poly.entity_id
_entity_poly.type
_entity_poly.pdbx_seq_one_letter_code
_entity_poly.pdbx_strand_id
1 'polypeptide(L)'
;MPQPFTFMTQYFWVLCLAFGAINYLRVRRALPAEPSSEVSGYVKKFAIGVNLPWLVMGVGQLTGYTPNVWYYFRPQDGNPFVIAWLATVFAASYFYAWWVLFAGGAEKVRDLHLSLMLGHYSGSRQPLWAIKLFAAIGVMFPVWVYVAMSMDAPLPKF
;
A
#
# COMPACT_ATOMS: atom_id res chain seq x y z
N MET A 1 3.94 19.74 -23.89
CA MET A 1 4.14 18.46 -23.15
C MET A 1 4.01 18.78 -21.67
N PRO A 2 3.28 18.01 -20.87
CA PRO A 2 3.31 18.20 -19.42
C PRO A 2 4.76 18.13 -18.93
N GLN A 3 5.14 19.03 -18.02
CA GLN A 3 6.43 18.95 -17.34
C GLN A 3 6.55 17.54 -16.72
N PRO A 4 7.71 16.87 -16.77
CA PRO A 4 7.87 15.49 -16.29
C PRO A 4 7.34 15.26 -14.86
N PHE A 5 7.46 16.30 -14.03
CA PHE A 5 6.96 16.31 -12.66
C PHE A 5 5.42 16.31 -12.58
N THR A 6 4.74 17.12 -13.39
CA THR A 6 3.27 17.14 -13.47
C THR A 6 2.74 15.78 -13.91
N PHE A 7 3.38 15.17 -14.91
CA PHE A 7 3.04 13.82 -15.34
C PHE A 7 3.19 12.79 -14.20
N MET A 8 4.33 12.81 -13.49
CA MET A 8 4.57 11.88 -12.38
C MET A 8 3.53 12.01 -11.26
N THR A 9 3.11 13.23 -10.92
CA THR A 9 2.13 13.47 -9.84
C THR A 9 0.70 13.12 -10.23
N GLN A 10 0.35 13.25 -11.51
CA GLN A 10 -0.94 12.84 -12.08
C GLN A 10 -1.06 11.33 -12.27
N TYR A 11 0.05 10.64 -12.52
CA TYR A 11 0.07 9.18 -12.76
C TYR A 11 0.79 8.41 -11.66
N PHE A 12 0.92 9.00 -10.46
CA PHE A 12 1.59 8.38 -9.32
C PHE A 12 1.02 7.00 -8.99
N TRP A 13 -0.30 6.85 -9.03
CA TRP A 13 -0.98 5.57 -8.81
C TRP A 13 -0.55 4.48 -9.81
N VAL A 14 -0.29 4.83 -11.07
CA VAL A 14 0.20 3.88 -12.09
C VAL A 14 1.59 3.38 -11.70
N LEU A 15 2.46 4.28 -11.22
CA LEU A 15 3.78 3.90 -10.74
C LEU A 15 3.66 2.93 -9.55
N CYS A 16 2.80 3.24 -8.58
CA CYS A 16 2.55 2.34 -7.44
C CYS A 16 2.04 0.96 -7.88
N LEU A 17 1.10 0.90 -8.82
CA LEU A 17 0.62 -0.37 -9.38
C LEU A 17 1.71 -1.12 -10.15
N ALA A 18 2.55 -0.42 -10.91
CA ALA A 18 3.68 -1.03 -11.60
C ALA A 18 4.69 -1.64 -10.62
N PHE A 19 5.02 -0.91 -9.54
CA PHE A 19 5.83 -1.45 -8.45
C PHE A 19 5.17 -2.67 -7.79
N GLY A 20 3.86 -2.61 -7.53
CA GLY A 20 3.09 -3.73 -7.00
C GLY A 20 3.15 -4.97 -7.89
N ALA A 21 3.01 -4.78 -9.22
CA ALA A 21 3.11 -5.86 -10.20
C ALA A 21 4.53 -6.46 -10.25
N ILE A 22 5.57 -5.63 -10.27
CA ILE A 22 6.97 -6.09 -10.22
C ILE A 22 7.23 -6.91 -8.95
N ASN A 23 6.76 -6.42 -7.79
CA ASN A 23 6.95 -7.12 -6.53
C ASN A 23 6.15 -8.43 -6.46
N TYR A 24 4.93 -8.46 -7.02
CA TYR A 24 4.17 -9.70 -7.18
C TYR A 24 4.94 -10.72 -8.01
N LEU A 25 5.50 -10.32 -9.15
CA LEU A 25 6.30 -11.19 -10.00
C LEU A 25 7.57 -11.70 -9.29
N ARG A 26 8.20 -10.86 -8.47
CA ARG A 26 9.34 -11.27 -7.63
C ARG A 26 8.94 -12.36 -6.63
N VAL A 27 7.81 -12.21 -5.93
CA VAL A 27 7.30 -13.26 -5.04
C VAL A 27 6.95 -14.53 -5.82
N ARG A 28 6.29 -14.41 -6.97
CA ARG A 28 5.97 -15.58 -7.81
C ARG A 28 7.21 -16.34 -8.26
N ARG A 29 8.32 -15.64 -8.54
CA ARG A 29 9.62 -16.26 -8.88
C ARG A 29 10.32 -16.91 -7.69
N ALA A 30 10.03 -16.47 -6.46
CA ALA A 30 10.57 -17.06 -5.24
C ALA A 30 9.80 -18.32 -4.79
N LEU A 31 8.62 -18.56 -5.34
CA LEU A 31 7.81 -19.75 -5.06
C LEU A 31 8.19 -20.93 -5.98
N PRO A 32 7.84 -22.18 -5.61
CA PRO A 32 7.95 -23.32 -6.51
C PRO A 32 7.20 -23.10 -7.82
N ALA A 33 7.60 -23.78 -8.89
CA ALA A 33 6.96 -23.66 -10.22
C ALA A 33 5.45 -23.98 -10.17
N GLU A 34 5.08 -24.98 -9.36
CA GLU A 34 3.70 -25.38 -9.10
C GLU A 34 3.37 -25.22 -7.61
N PRO A 35 3.10 -23.99 -7.14
CA PRO A 35 2.69 -23.76 -5.76
C PRO A 35 1.25 -24.23 -5.57
N SER A 36 0.92 -24.73 -4.38
CA SER A 36 -0.44 -25.15 -4.06
C SER A 36 -1.47 -24.04 -4.30
N SER A 37 -2.72 -24.44 -4.53
CA SER A 37 -3.84 -23.50 -4.74
C SER A 37 -4.02 -22.54 -3.56
N GLU A 38 -3.80 -23.03 -2.33
CA GLU A 38 -3.81 -22.22 -1.10
C GLU A 38 -2.75 -21.12 -1.15
N VAL A 39 -1.48 -21.47 -1.43
CA VAL A 39 -0.37 -20.51 -1.50
C VAL A 39 -0.63 -19.47 -2.60
N SER A 40 -1.05 -19.93 -3.78
CA SER A 40 -1.39 -19.03 -4.89
C SER A 40 -2.55 -18.09 -4.55
N GLY A 41 -3.59 -18.61 -3.90
CA GLY A 41 -4.73 -17.81 -3.42
C GLY A 41 -4.29 -16.77 -2.40
N TYR A 42 -3.40 -17.14 -1.49
CA TYR A 42 -2.86 -16.25 -0.46
C TYR A 42 -2.11 -15.07 -1.08
N VAL A 43 -1.16 -15.37 -1.96
CA VAL A 43 -0.29 -14.40 -2.65
C VAL A 43 -1.13 -13.44 -3.50
N LYS A 44 -2.15 -13.93 -4.20
CA LYS A 44 -3.08 -13.08 -4.97
C LYS A 44 -3.90 -12.15 -4.09
N LYS A 45 -4.51 -12.67 -3.01
CA LYS A 45 -5.30 -11.87 -2.07
C LYS A 45 -4.46 -10.77 -1.44
N PHE A 46 -3.23 -11.10 -1.04
CA PHE A 46 -2.28 -10.12 -0.49
C PHE A 46 -1.95 -9.03 -1.52
N ALA A 47 -1.63 -9.42 -2.76
CA ALA A 47 -1.34 -8.49 -3.85
C ALA A 47 -2.50 -7.55 -4.15
N ILE A 48 -3.74 -8.05 -4.15
CA ILE A 48 -4.94 -7.22 -4.32
C ILE A 48 -5.07 -6.23 -3.15
N GLY A 49 -4.93 -6.72 -1.91
CA GLY A 49 -5.05 -5.88 -0.71
C GLY A 49 -4.06 -4.72 -0.70
N VAL A 50 -2.78 -4.97 -0.98
CA VAL A 50 -1.74 -3.92 -0.94
C VAL A 50 -1.85 -2.91 -2.10
N ASN A 51 -2.55 -3.26 -3.18
CA ASN A 51 -2.73 -2.37 -4.33
C ASN A 51 -4.07 -1.63 -4.35
N LEU A 52 -5.01 -2.03 -3.49
CA LEU A 52 -6.34 -1.44 -3.45
C LEU A 52 -6.34 0.09 -3.23
N PRO A 53 -5.51 0.67 -2.34
CA PRO A 53 -5.45 2.12 -2.20
C PRO A 53 -5.07 2.82 -3.50
N TRP A 54 -4.10 2.29 -4.24
CA TRP A 54 -3.67 2.88 -5.50
C TRP A 54 -4.76 2.84 -6.57
N LEU A 55 -5.59 1.80 -6.58
CA LEU A 55 -6.77 1.74 -7.45
C LEU A 55 -7.79 2.82 -7.08
N VAL A 56 -8.09 3.01 -5.79
CA VAL A 56 -9.01 4.07 -5.34
C VAL A 56 -8.48 5.45 -5.75
N MET A 57 -7.17 5.68 -5.59
CA MET A 57 -6.52 6.92 -6.02
C MET A 57 -6.67 7.14 -7.53
N GLY A 58 -6.41 6.10 -8.33
CA GLY A 58 -6.56 6.16 -9.79
C GLY A 58 -7.99 6.48 -10.21
N VAL A 59 -9.00 5.88 -9.59
CA VAL A 59 -10.41 6.18 -9.88
C VAL A 59 -10.74 7.64 -9.55
N GLY A 60 -10.30 8.16 -8.40
CA GLY A 60 -10.53 9.57 -8.03
C GLY A 60 -9.87 10.56 -8.99
N GLN A 61 -8.71 10.20 -9.56
CA GLN A 61 -8.03 11.03 -10.57
C GLN A 61 -8.70 10.94 -11.94
N LEU A 62 -9.06 9.74 -12.41
CA LEU A 62 -9.73 9.54 -13.70
C LEU A 62 -11.13 10.17 -13.75
N THR A 63 -11.82 10.24 -12.60
CA THR A 63 -13.14 10.88 -12.48
C THR A 63 -13.06 12.39 -12.24
N GLY A 64 -11.86 12.96 -12.14
CA GLY A 64 -11.64 14.40 -11.97
C GLY A 64 -11.84 14.93 -10.54
N TYR A 65 -12.13 14.06 -9.56
CA TYR A 65 -12.30 14.48 -8.16
C TYR A 65 -10.99 14.92 -7.51
N THR A 66 -9.86 14.34 -7.93
CA THR A 66 -8.53 14.72 -7.44
C THR A 66 -7.61 14.97 -8.63
N PRO A 67 -7.07 16.18 -8.83
CA PRO A 67 -6.19 16.46 -9.98
C PRO A 67 -4.85 15.72 -9.97
N ASN A 68 -4.27 15.44 -8.79
CA ASN A 68 -2.98 14.75 -8.64
C ASN A 68 -2.83 14.14 -7.23
N VAL A 69 -1.70 13.48 -6.96
CA VAL A 69 -1.44 12.77 -5.68
C VAL A 69 -1.49 13.69 -4.45
N TRP A 70 -1.15 14.98 -4.58
CA TRP A 70 -1.05 15.89 -3.44
C TRP A 70 -2.39 16.15 -2.76
N TYR A 71 -3.50 16.00 -3.49
CA TYR A 71 -4.85 16.12 -2.93
C TYR A 71 -5.16 15.05 -1.87
N TYR A 72 -4.51 13.88 -1.93
CA TYR A 72 -4.68 12.82 -0.94
C TYR A 72 -4.02 13.13 0.41
N PHE A 73 -3.22 14.19 0.47
CA PHE A 73 -2.63 14.73 1.71
C PHE A 73 -3.49 15.84 2.34
N ARG A 74 -4.68 16.12 1.78
CA ARG A 74 -5.63 17.11 2.29
C ARG A 74 -7.00 16.52 2.64
N PRO A 75 -7.06 15.58 3.60
CA PRO A 75 -8.34 15.00 4.06
C PRO A 75 -9.37 16.01 4.57
N GLN A 76 -8.92 17.16 5.08
CA GLN A 76 -9.77 18.24 5.57
C GLN A 76 -10.68 18.85 4.49
N ASP A 77 -10.34 18.70 3.21
CA ASP A 77 -11.13 19.23 2.10
C ASP A 77 -12.41 18.38 1.84
N GLY A 78 -12.60 17.27 2.58
CA GLY A 78 -13.84 16.48 2.55
C GLY A 78 -14.06 15.69 1.26
N ASN A 79 -13.04 15.55 0.42
CA ASN A 79 -13.15 14.84 -0.86
C ASN A 79 -13.44 13.34 -0.64
N PRO A 80 -14.51 12.79 -1.22
CA PRO A 80 -14.94 11.41 -0.95
C PRO A 80 -13.89 10.37 -1.39
N PHE A 81 -13.12 10.63 -2.45
CA PHE A 81 -12.06 9.71 -2.89
C PHE A 81 -10.84 9.75 -1.99
N VAL A 82 -10.52 10.91 -1.41
CA VAL A 82 -9.46 11.03 -0.40
C VAL A 82 -9.85 10.25 0.86
N ILE A 83 -11.09 10.39 1.31
CA ILE A 83 -11.61 9.63 2.47
C ILE A 83 -11.64 8.13 2.17
N ALA A 84 -12.11 7.72 0.99
CA ALA A 84 -12.11 6.31 0.58
C ALA A 84 -10.69 5.74 0.52
N TRP A 85 -9.74 6.49 -0.02
CA TRP A 85 -8.34 6.09 -0.06
C TRP A 85 -7.78 5.90 1.36
N LEU A 86 -7.97 6.87 2.25
CA LEU A 86 -7.58 6.75 3.65
C LEU A 86 -8.22 5.55 4.33
N ALA A 87 -9.51 5.32 4.11
CA ALA A 87 -10.22 4.16 4.64
C ALA A 87 -9.59 2.85 4.16
N THR A 88 -9.21 2.73 2.88
CA THR A 88 -8.51 1.54 2.37
C THR A 88 -7.12 1.36 2.97
N VAL A 89 -6.35 2.44 3.15
CA VAL A 89 -5.03 2.38 3.80
C VAL A 89 -5.18 1.95 5.26
N PHE A 90 -6.14 2.52 6.00
CA PHE A 90 -6.39 2.12 7.38
C PHE A 90 -6.85 0.68 7.50
N ALA A 91 -7.85 0.28 6.71
CA ALA A 91 -8.34 -1.08 6.72
C ALA A 91 -7.19 -2.06 6.42
N ALA A 92 -6.35 -1.77 5.42
CA ALA A 92 -5.19 -2.59 5.09
C ALA A 92 -4.18 -2.65 6.24
N SER A 93 -3.78 -1.51 6.83
CA SER A 93 -2.78 -1.45 7.90
C SER A 93 -3.25 -2.15 9.17
N TYR A 94 -4.49 -1.91 9.60
CA TYR A 94 -5.05 -2.54 10.80
C TYR A 94 -5.32 -4.02 10.60
N PHE A 95 -5.87 -4.41 9.45
CA PHE A 95 -6.06 -5.83 9.14
C PHE A 95 -4.72 -6.56 9.07
N TYR A 96 -3.72 -5.98 8.40
CA TYR A 96 -2.38 -6.53 8.34
C TYR A 96 -1.75 -6.65 9.73
N ALA A 97 -1.83 -5.61 10.55
CA ALA A 97 -1.30 -5.62 11.92
C ALA A 97 -1.98 -6.68 12.78
N TRP A 98 -3.32 -6.72 12.78
CA TRP A 98 -4.07 -7.74 13.51
C TRP A 98 -3.68 -9.14 13.05
N TRP A 99 -3.63 -9.35 11.73
CA TRP A 99 -3.31 -10.65 11.15
C TRP A 99 -1.89 -11.11 11.50
N VAL A 100 -0.90 -10.22 11.40
CA VAL A 100 0.50 -10.51 11.74
C VAL A 100 0.72 -10.73 13.23
N LEU A 101 0.07 -9.94 14.08
CA LEU A 101 0.29 -9.98 15.52
C LEU A 101 -0.47 -11.14 16.19
N PHE A 102 -1.69 -11.44 15.73
CA PHE A 102 -2.63 -12.30 16.45
C PHE A 102 -3.12 -13.52 15.67
N ALA A 103 -3.04 -13.54 14.33
CA ALA A 103 -3.65 -14.61 13.52
C ALA A 103 -2.64 -15.40 12.67
N GLY A 104 -1.41 -15.58 13.17
CA GLY A 104 -0.37 -16.38 12.52
C GLY A 104 0.16 -15.78 11.21
N GLY A 105 -0.05 -14.48 11.01
CA GLY A 105 0.37 -13.82 9.77
C GLY A 105 1.87 -13.61 9.66
N ALA A 106 2.58 -13.47 10.78
CA ALA A 106 4.02 -13.28 10.77
C ALA A 106 4.76 -14.45 10.08
N GLU A 107 4.34 -15.68 10.36
CA GLU A 107 4.86 -16.91 9.77
C GLU A 107 4.61 -16.93 8.27
N LYS A 108 3.37 -16.64 7.85
CA LYS A 108 3.00 -16.59 6.43
C LYS A 108 3.74 -15.49 5.67
N VAL A 109 3.95 -14.31 6.27
CA VAL A 109 4.75 -13.23 5.66
C VAL A 109 6.18 -13.69 5.42
N ARG A 110 6.80 -14.36 6.40
CA ARG A 110 8.16 -14.90 6.30
C ARG A 110 8.25 -16.01 5.26
N ASP A 111 7.38 -17.01 5.37
CA ASP A 111 7.48 -18.27 4.63
C ASP A 111 7.03 -18.14 3.17
N LEU A 112 6.11 -17.20 2.88
CA LEU A 112 5.66 -16.89 1.53
C LEU A 112 6.34 -15.65 0.93
N HIS A 113 7.38 -15.12 1.59
CA HIS A 113 8.12 -13.95 1.14
C HIS A 113 7.26 -12.71 0.85
N LEU A 114 6.14 -12.53 1.58
CA LEU A 114 5.19 -11.43 1.30
C LEU A 114 5.77 -10.05 1.65
N SER A 115 6.81 -9.99 2.47
CA SER A 115 7.55 -8.74 2.72
C SER A 115 8.14 -8.14 1.43
N LEU A 116 8.46 -8.96 0.42
CA LEU A 116 8.86 -8.49 -0.90
C LEU A 116 7.74 -7.74 -1.62
N MET A 117 6.46 -8.11 -1.40
CA MET A 117 5.31 -7.37 -1.96
C MET A 117 5.23 -5.95 -1.41
N LEU A 118 5.63 -5.77 -0.15
CA LEU A 118 5.72 -4.48 0.52
C LEU A 118 6.99 -3.70 0.15
N GLY A 119 7.83 -4.22 -0.76
CA GLY A 119 9.09 -3.59 -1.18
C GLY A 119 10.25 -3.81 -0.21
N HIS A 120 10.09 -4.60 0.85
CA HIS A 120 11.18 -4.92 1.76
C HIS A 120 12.08 -5.98 1.15
N TYR A 121 13.31 -5.59 0.80
CA TYR A 121 14.32 -6.54 0.33
C TYR A 121 15.03 -7.18 1.52
N SER A 122 14.95 -8.50 1.66
CA SER A 122 15.78 -9.23 2.61
C SER A 122 16.24 -10.52 1.98
N GLY A 123 17.56 -10.62 1.74
CA GLY A 123 18.21 -11.86 1.29
C GLY A 123 18.29 -12.93 2.38
N SER A 124 17.85 -12.62 3.61
CA SER A 124 17.77 -13.54 4.74
C SER A 124 16.32 -13.70 5.21
N ARG A 125 16.03 -14.83 5.87
CA ARG A 125 14.72 -15.01 6.54
C ARG A 125 14.58 -13.97 7.64
N GLN A 126 13.68 -13.01 7.45
CA GLN A 126 13.41 -11.99 8.47
C GLN A 126 12.92 -12.65 9.77
N PRO A 127 13.45 -12.23 10.94
CA PRO A 127 12.99 -12.79 12.20
C PRO A 127 11.55 -12.34 12.51
N LEU A 128 10.77 -13.22 13.13
CA LEU A 128 9.34 -12.98 13.38
C LEU A 128 9.09 -11.71 14.20
N TRP A 129 9.95 -11.41 15.17
CA TRP A 129 9.83 -10.20 15.99
C TRP A 129 9.92 -8.92 15.14
N ALA A 130 10.76 -8.90 14.10
CA ALA A 130 10.90 -7.74 13.23
C ALA A 130 9.64 -7.55 12.38
N ILE A 131 9.08 -8.63 11.83
CA ILE A 131 7.82 -8.59 11.07
C ILE A 131 6.68 -8.06 11.95
N LYS A 132 6.59 -8.54 13.20
CA LYS A 132 5.60 -8.07 14.18
C LYS A 132 5.81 -6.61 14.57
N LEU A 133 7.06 -6.18 14.77
CA LEU A 133 7.39 -4.79 15.07
C LEU A 133 6.98 -3.85 13.91
N PHE A 134 7.32 -4.18 12.66
CA PHE A 134 6.91 -3.38 11.51
C PHE A 134 5.39 -3.29 11.39
N ALA A 135 4.68 -4.40 11.62
CA ALA A 135 3.23 -4.43 11.60
C ALA A 135 2.62 -3.54 12.72
N ALA A 136 3.21 -3.55 13.92
CA ALA A 136 2.81 -2.69 15.03
C ALA A 136 3.13 -1.20 14.76
N ILE A 137 4.24 -0.87 14.09
CA ILE A 137 4.54 0.51 13.69
C ILE A 137 3.59 0.98 12.59
N GLY A 138 3.18 0.09 11.69
CA GLY A 138 2.24 0.41 10.61
C GLY A 138 0.89 0.96 11.09
N VAL A 139 0.46 0.62 12.32
CA VAL A 139 -0.77 1.19 12.90
C VAL A 139 -0.60 2.61 13.44
N MET A 140 0.60 3.22 13.35
CA MET A 140 0.82 4.63 13.67
C MET A 140 0.39 5.56 12.52
N PHE A 141 0.06 5.02 11.35
CA PHE A 141 -0.42 5.79 10.20
C PHE A 141 -1.60 6.75 10.50
N PRO A 142 -2.60 6.41 11.35
CA PRO A 142 -3.67 7.33 11.76
C PRO A 142 -3.18 8.54 12.54
N VAL A 143 -2.09 8.42 13.29
CA VAL A 143 -1.47 9.58 13.96
C VAL A 143 -0.98 10.56 12.92
N TRP A 144 -0.33 10.07 11.86
CA TRP A 144 0.09 10.91 10.74
C TRP A 144 -1.11 11.55 10.03
N VAL A 145 -2.19 10.81 9.78
CA VAL A 145 -3.40 11.36 9.15
C VAL A 145 -4.04 12.43 10.02
N TYR A 146 -4.13 12.21 11.34
CA TYR A 146 -4.63 13.22 12.28
C TYR A 146 -3.80 14.51 12.21
N VAL A 147 -2.47 14.38 12.20
CA VAL A 147 -1.58 15.53 12.03
C VAL A 147 -1.84 16.21 10.70
N ALA A 148 -1.96 15.46 9.60
CA ALA A 148 -2.26 16.02 8.28
C ALA A 148 -3.62 16.74 8.23
N MET A 149 -4.66 16.19 8.88
CA MET A 149 -5.97 16.86 9.01
C MET A 149 -5.90 18.17 9.80
N SER A 150 -4.99 18.26 10.77
CA SER A 150 -4.81 19.46 11.60
C SER A 150 -3.97 20.56 10.94
N MET A 151 -3.29 20.24 9.83
CA MET A 151 -2.40 21.16 9.13
C MET A 151 -3.03 21.62 7.81
N ASP A 152 -3.18 22.93 7.63
CA ASP A 152 -3.51 23.48 6.31
C ASP A 152 -2.24 23.67 5.48
N ALA A 153 -1.74 22.58 4.91
CA ALA A 153 -0.56 22.60 4.05
C ALA A 153 -0.94 23.06 2.63
N PRO A 154 -0.35 24.14 2.10
CA PRO A 154 -0.69 24.63 0.76
C PRO A 154 -0.35 23.59 -0.30
N LEU A 155 -1.25 23.44 -1.29
CA LEU A 155 -0.97 22.56 -2.43
C LEU A 155 0.25 23.08 -3.22
N PRO A 156 1.16 22.20 -3.63
CA PRO A 156 2.28 22.60 -4.44
C PRO A 156 1.83 23.16 -5.80
N LYS A 157 2.43 24.27 -6.25
CA LYS A 157 2.11 24.95 -7.51
C LYS A 157 2.98 24.39 -8.64
N PHE A 158 2.49 23.41 -9.39
CA PHE A 158 3.20 22.79 -10.51
C PHE A 158 2.27 22.47 -11.69
#